data_AF-A0A6G7C1L7-F1
#
_entry.id   AF-A0A6G7C1L7-F1
#
_cell.length_a   1.000
_cell.length_b   1.000
_cell.length_c   1.000
_cell.angle_alpha   90.00
_cell.angle_beta   90.00
_cell.angle_gamma   90.00
#
_symmetry.space_group_name_H-M   'P 1'
#
loop_
_entity.id
_entity.type
_entity.pdbx_description
1 polymer ?
#
loop_
_entity_poly.entity_id
_entity_poly.type
_entity_poly.pdbx_seq_one_letter_code
_entity_poly.pdbx_strand_id
1 'polypeptide(L)'
;MMMNTAYRQKSLGILSVCLLMACFLFSCKKDTPDIPVKKNEKWRTEAKTDSIGNKYYVVSTLDNTLEVRVDNKDGKTIFSEVCPTIEASEIPENSSKLFTYLVAPSKYINANHATLSLRIVLDNIDIQEKHIQLLANIDLDSKKFYTKKYKVEEPLDWTYKVLDNQLVQWYGNGLLVREGTEKDLNRGGGNMGLGQRGTQLVCYERDFSIRYTKDIDASDAYYPSGNLWNIPINNYEYMLFLNDGYVGRMQIVTSVEDKWAGKKVVIWRDNLKETNNIPADYSIKITDYNVQNNVVSASYNIYDEKGQLKEKRTRKWSIGNGMPLGS
;
A
#
# COMPACT_ATOMS: atom_id res chain seq x y z
N MET A 1 -65.94 7.94 75.07
CA MET A 1 -65.03 6.79 74.86
C MET A 1 -65.67 5.90 73.81
N MET A 2 -64.93 5.56 72.75
CA MET A 2 -65.30 4.66 71.63
C MET A 2 -66.48 5.18 70.74
N MET A 3 -66.49 5.03 69.41
CA MET A 3 -65.80 4.10 68.54
C MET A 3 -65.86 4.56 67.06
N ASN A 4 -64.82 4.15 66.33
CA ASN A 4 -64.76 3.67 64.95
C ASN A 4 -64.96 4.53 63.68
N THR A 5 -63.93 4.35 62.86
CA THR A 5 -63.62 4.70 61.48
C THR A 5 -64.17 3.66 60.48
N ALA A 6 -64.47 4.11 59.26
CA ALA A 6 -64.45 3.26 58.06
C ALA A 6 -64.36 4.09 56.77
N TYR A 7 -63.50 3.62 55.86
CA TYR A 7 -63.58 3.74 54.39
C TYR A 7 -63.30 5.10 53.68
N ARG A 8 -62.13 5.18 53.02
CA ARG A 8 -62.04 5.24 51.55
C ARG A 8 -60.61 5.02 51.05
N GLN A 9 -60.39 3.82 50.53
CA GLN A 9 -59.24 3.38 49.73
C GLN A 9 -59.73 3.30 48.27
N LYS A 10 -58.82 3.51 47.29
CA LYS A 10 -58.98 3.50 45.80
C LYS A 10 -59.01 4.89 45.13
N SER A 11 -57.82 5.46 44.93
CA SER A 11 -57.55 6.31 43.74
C SER A 11 -56.06 6.58 43.49
N LEU A 12 -55.16 6.35 44.47
CA LEU A 12 -53.73 6.63 44.28
C LEU A 12 -52.95 5.60 43.41
N GLY A 13 -53.54 4.44 43.10
CA GLY A 13 -52.84 3.38 42.35
C GLY A 13 -52.74 3.63 40.83
N ILE A 14 -53.59 4.47 40.25
CA ILE A 14 -53.63 4.67 38.79
C ILE A 14 -52.75 5.86 38.37
N LEU A 15 -52.64 6.91 39.19
CA LEU A 15 -51.73 8.03 38.88
C LEU A 15 -50.25 7.65 38.97
N SER A 16 -49.88 6.69 39.82
CA SER A 16 -48.48 6.27 39.97
C SER A 16 -48.00 5.39 38.80
N VAL A 17 -48.87 4.56 38.21
CA VAL A 17 -48.51 3.69 37.09
C VAL A 17 -48.44 4.46 35.76
N CYS A 18 -49.30 5.48 35.56
CA CYS A 18 -49.21 6.35 34.39
C CYS A 18 -47.93 7.22 34.40
N LEU A 19 -47.45 7.66 35.57
CA LEU A 19 -46.21 8.44 35.68
C LEU A 19 -44.96 7.57 35.40
N LEU A 20 -44.97 6.30 35.82
CA LEU A 20 -43.86 5.37 35.56
C LEU A 20 -43.79 4.90 34.10
N MET A 21 -44.93 4.70 33.42
CA MET A 21 -44.89 4.44 31.96
C MET A 21 -44.50 5.68 31.14
N ALA A 22 -44.83 6.89 31.59
CA ALA A 22 -44.37 8.11 30.91
C ALA A 22 -42.85 8.32 31.07
N CYS A 23 -42.25 7.92 32.19
CA CYS A 23 -40.79 7.96 32.36
C CYS A 23 -40.04 6.90 31.53
N PHE A 24 -40.67 5.79 31.14
CA PHE A 24 -40.07 4.80 30.23
C PHE A 24 -40.28 5.11 28.74
N LEU A 25 -41.24 5.97 28.37
CA LEU A 25 -41.49 6.40 26.99
C LEU A 25 -40.78 7.72 26.61
N PHE A 26 -40.14 8.40 27.58
CA PHE A 26 -39.33 9.61 27.35
C PHE A 26 -37.85 9.41 27.71
N SER A 27 -37.33 8.18 27.60
CA SER A 27 -35.91 7.98 27.29
C SER A 27 -35.69 7.95 25.77
N CYS A 28 -36.36 8.85 25.05
CA CYS A 28 -35.74 9.43 23.87
C CYS A 28 -34.51 10.16 24.40
N LYS A 29 -33.34 9.49 24.37
CA LYS A 29 -32.09 10.21 24.16
C LYS A 29 -32.38 11.15 23.00
N LYS A 30 -32.58 12.43 23.30
CA LYS A 30 -32.44 13.48 22.31
C LYS A 30 -31.12 13.14 21.65
N ASP A 31 -31.15 12.81 20.36
CA ASP A 31 -29.99 12.84 19.52
C ASP A 31 -29.38 14.22 19.77
N THR A 32 -28.40 14.28 20.67
CA THR A 32 -27.42 15.35 20.66
C THR A 32 -26.94 15.32 19.22
N PRO A 33 -27.22 16.36 18.41
CA PRO A 33 -26.64 16.41 17.08
C PRO A 33 -25.15 16.16 17.32
N ASP A 34 -24.59 15.13 16.69
CA ASP A 34 -23.17 14.83 16.75
C ASP A 34 -22.48 16.16 16.51
N ILE A 35 -21.98 16.76 17.59
CA ILE A 35 -21.20 17.98 17.50
C ILE A 35 -20.09 17.55 16.56
N PRO A 36 -19.91 18.19 15.39
CA PRO A 36 -18.88 17.76 14.47
C PRO A 36 -17.60 17.79 15.28
N VAL A 37 -17.03 16.62 15.56
CA VAL A 37 -15.79 16.48 16.32
C VAL A 37 -14.86 17.48 15.67
N LYS A 38 -14.44 18.52 16.41
CA LYS A 38 -13.52 19.54 15.91
C LYS A 38 -12.40 18.76 15.23
N LYS A 39 -12.31 18.84 13.91
CA LYS A 39 -11.31 18.06 13.17
C LYS A 39 -9.96 18.57 13.65
N ASN A 40 -9.23 17.73 14.37
CA ASN A 40 -7.85 18.01 14.76
C ASN A 40 -6.98 17.90 13.51
N GLU A 41 -7.13 18.88 12.61
CA GLU A 41 -6.60 18.86 11.26
C GLU A 41 -6.38 20.31 10.80
N LYS A 42 -5.13 20.66 10.52
CA LYS A 42 -4.75 21.89 9.80
C LYS A 42 -4.96 21.70 8.30
N TRP A 43 -4.50 20.56 7.80
CA TRP A 43 -4.64 20.14 6.41
C TRP A 43 -4.56 18.62 6.31
N ARG A 44 -4.98 18.10 5.16
CA ARG A 44 -4.81 16.69 4.79
C ARG A 44 -4.40 16.54 3.35
N THR A 45 -3.78 15.42 3.02
CA THR A 45 -3.48 15.06 1.63
C THR A 45 -4.69 14.54 0.89
N GLU A 46 -4.58 14.50 -0.43
CA GLU A 46 -5.45 13.64 -1.24
C GLU A 46 -5.35 12.19 -0.73
N ALA A 47 -6.50 11.52 -0.69
CA ALA A 47 -6.55 10.12 -0.30
C ALA A 47 -6.13 9.20 -1.45
N LYS A 48 -5.44 8.12 -1.11
CA LYS A 48 -5.16 7.00 -2.02
C LYS A 48 -6.05 5.83 -1.67
N THR A 49 -6.69 5.25 -2.67
CA THR A 49 -7.70 4.20 -2.49
C THR A 49 -7.09 2.83 -2.82
N ASP A 50 -7.30 1.85 -1.95
CA ASP A 50 -6.91 0.46 -2.24
C ASP A 50 -7.96 -0.30 -3.06
N SER A 51 -7.66 -1.56 -3.40
CA SER A 51 -8.54 -2.41 -4.21
C SER A 51 -9.89 -2.76 -3.56
N ILE A 52 -10.04 -2.59 -2.24
CA ILE A 52 -11.29 -2.87 -1.52
C ILE A 52 -12.05 -1.58 -1.13
N GLY A 53 -11.51 -0.42 -1.49
CA GLY A 53 -12.14 0.88 -1.31
C GLY A 53 -11.75 1.63 -0.04
N ASN A 54 -10.76 1.16 0.73
CA ASN A 54 -10.24 1.95 1.86
C ASN A 54 -9.42 3.13 1.34
N LYS A 55 -9.52 4.26 2.03
CA LYS A 55 -8.90 5.54 1.68
C LYS A 55 -7.84 5.88 2.70
N TYR A 56 -6.59 5.90 2.26
CA TYR A 56 -5.41 6.23 3.05
C TYR A 56 -5.03 7.68 2.80
N TYR A 57 -4.85 8.46 3.87
CA TYR A 57 -4.43 9.86 3.77
C TYR A 57 -3.63 10.26 4.99
N VAL A 58 -2.89 11.36 4.86
CA VAL A 58 -2.12 11.93 5.95
C VAL A 58 -2.72 13.27 6.33
N VAL A 59 -2.78 13.53 7.62
CA VAL A 59 -3.22 14.80 8.18
C VAL A 59 -2.07 15.43 8.96
N SER A 60 -1.99 16.76 8.90
CA SER A 60 -1.26 17.54 9.89
C SER A 60 -2.25 18.00 10.94
N THR A 61 -1.97 17.70 12.21
CA THR A 61 -2.85 18.04 13.33
C THR A 61 -2.63 19.47 13.82
N LEU A 62 -3.52 19.97 14.69
CA LEU A 62 -3.37 21.29 15.32
C LEU A 62 -2.07 21.38 16.16
N ASP A 63 -1.60 20.23 16.65
CA ASP A 63 -0.38 20.09 17.46
C ASP A 63 0.91 19.93 16.62
N ASN A 64 0.85 20.22 15.31
CA ASN A 64 1.98 20.05 14.37
C ASN A 64 2.50 18.60 14.27
N THR A 65 1.66 17.60 14.51
CA THR A 65 2.05 16.20 14.28
C THR A 65 1.53 15.70 12.94
N LEU A 66 2.20 14.70 12.36
CA LEU A 66 1.69 13.98 11.21
C LEU A 66 0.99 12.71 11.67
N GLU A 67 -0.24 12.52 11.20
CA GLU A 67 -1.05 11.36 11.53
C GLU A 67 -1.51 10.68 10.24
N VAL A 68 -1.34 9.36 10.18
CA VAL A 68 -1.84 8.52 9.10
C VAL A 68 -3.24 8.05 9.47
N ARG A 69 -4.20 8.31 8.59
CA ARG A 69 -5.59 7.88 8.74
C ARG A 69 -6.03 6.97 7.60
N VAL A 70 -6.88 6.02 7.94
CA VAL A 70 -7.54 5.14 6.97
C VAL A 70 -9.03 5.15 7.23
N ASP A 71 -9.79 5.60 6.23
CA ASP A 71 -11.24 5.45 6.21
C ASP A 71 -11.64 4.24 5.38
N ASN A 72 -12.66 3.51 5.81
CA ASN A 72 -13.22 2.44 5.00
C ASN A 72 -14.03 3.00 3.81
N LYS A 73 -14.53 2.13 2.94
CA LYS A 73 -15.38 2.49 1.79
C LYS A 73 -16.64 3.30 2.17
N ASP A 74 -17.13 3.14 3.40
CA ASP A 74 -18.32 3.83 3.92
C ASP A 74 -17.98 5.20 4.54
N GLY A 75 -16.70 5.59 4.58
CA GLY A 75 -16.22 6.86 5.11
C GLY A 75 -15.98 6.88 6.62
N LYS A 76 -16.00 5.71 7.29
CA LYS A 76 -15.67 5.59 8.71
C LYS A 76 -14.16 5.40 8.90
N THR A 77 -13.56 6.18 9.78
CA THR A 77 -12.16 5.98 10.19
C THR A 77 -12.01 4.65 10.91
N ILE A 78 -11.15 3.78 10.36
CA ILE A 78 -10.84 2.44 10.87
C ILE A 78 -9.42 2.35 11.41
N PHE A 79 -8.58 3.35 11.15
CA PHE A 79 -7.21 3.44 11.66
C PHE A 79 -6.78 4.92 11.70
N SER A 80 -6.09 5.28 12.77
CA SER A 80 -5.61 6.64 13.05
C SER A 80 -4.39 6.53 13.95
N GLU A 81 -3.20 6.84 13.44
CA GLU A 81 -1.97 6.77 14.24
C GLU A 81 -1.02 7.92 13.91
N VAL A 82 -0.44 8.53 14.94
CA VAL A 82 0.57 9.58 14.81
C VAL A 82 1.90 8.93 14.40
N CYS A 83 2.58 9.48 13.40
CA CYS A 83 3.90 9.03 12.95
C CYS A 83 4.94 9.15 14.08
N PRO A 84 5.36 8.05 14.73
CA PRO A 84 6.19 8.12 15.93
C PRO A 84 7.61 8.61 15.64
N THR A 85 8.08 8.50 14.40
CA THR A 85 9.42 8.92 13.99
C THR A 85 9.53 10.39 13.59
N ILE A 86 8.45 11.16 13.67
CA ILE A 86 8.42 12.58 13.31
C ILE A 86 8.02 13.40 14.53
N GLU A 87 8.92 14.24 15.00
CA GLU A 87 8.61 15.14 16.11
C GLU A 87 7.78 16.33 15.62
N ALA A 88 6.93 16.88 16.51
CA ALA A 88 6.10 18.04 16.18
C ALA A 88 6.92 19.28 15.75
N SER A 89 8.14 19.42 16.28
CA SER A 89 9.12 20.46 15.94
C SER A 89 9.57 20.42 14.48
N GLU A 90 9.40 19.28 13.82
CA GLU A 90 9.84 19.05 12.45
C GLU A 90 8.81 19.51 11.41
N ILE A 91 7.57 19.75 11.83
CA ILE A 91 6.46 20.18 10.98
C ILE A 91 6.19 21.66 11.21
N PRO A 92 6.60 22.54 10.27
CA PRO A 92 6.26 23.95 10.32
C PRO A 92 4.75 24.15 10.34
N GLU A 93 4.36 25.16 11.12
CA GLU A 93 2.97 25.55 11.34
C GLU A 93 2.23 25.88 10.04
N ASN A 94 2.94 26.42 9.04
CA ASN A 94 2.41 26.84 7.74
C ASN A 94 2.75 25.89 6.57
N SER A 95 3.03 24.62 6.85
CA SER A 95 3.34 23.63 5.82
C SER A 95 2.20 23.41 4.82
N SER A 96 2.50 23.37 3.52
CA SER A 96 1.45 23.34 2.48
C SER A 96 1.67 22.41 1.27
N LYS A 97 2.67 21.52 1.28
CA LYS A 97 2.90 20.59 0.15
C LYS A 97 3.37 19.20 0.60
N LEU A 98 2.47 18.20 0.47
CA LEU A 98 2.77 16.80 0.76
C LEU A 98 2.38 15.90 -0.42
N PHE A 99 3.29 15.01 -0.82
CA PHE A 99 3.05 13.98 -1.80
C PHE A 99 2.95 12.62 -1.12
N THR A 100 1.77 12.01 -1.20
CA THR A 100 1.47 10.69 -0.65
C THR A 100 1.32 9.68 -1.78
N TYR A 101 2.05 8.57 -1.68
CA TYR A 101 1.87 7.42 -2.55
C TYR A 101 1.51 6.19 -1.73
N LEU A 102 0.48 5.48 -2.15
CA LEU A 102 0.14 4.16 -1.64
C LEU A 102 0.88 3.13 -2.50
N VAL A 103 1.78 2.39 -1.88
CA VAL A 103 2.60 1.40 -2.60
C VAL A 103 2.09 -0.03 -2.37
N ALA A 104 1.30 -0.23 -1.32
CA ALA A 104 0.54 -1.43 -1.03
C ALA A 104 -0.76 -1.02 -0.33
N PRO A 105 -1.89 -1.71 -0.54
CA PRO A 105 -2.00 -3.01 -1.18
C PRO A 105 -2.19 -2.92 -2.70
N SER A 106 -1.25 -3.51 -3.45
CA SER A 106 -1.57 -4.08 -4.77
C SER A 106 -2.63 -5.17 -4.58
N LYS A 107 -3.35 -5.55 -5.64
CA LYS A 107 -4.36 -6.64 -5.63
C LYS A 107 -3.91 -7.94 -4.91
N TYR A 108 -2.60 -8.15 -4.76
CA TYR A 108 -1.97 -9.36 -4.24
C TYR A 108 -1.34 -9.23 -2.85
N ILE A 109 -1.42 -8.05 -2.24
CA ILE A 109 -1.06 -7.85 -0.84
C ILE A 109 -2.35 -7.91 -0.05
N ASN A 110 -2.33 -8.55 1.12
CA ASN A 110 -3.49 -8.58 2.00
C ASN A 110 -4.03 -7.15 2.12
N ALA A 111 -5.34 -6.94 1.90
CA ALA A 111 -5.95 -5.62 1.97
C ALA A 111 -5.75 -4.93 3.34
N ASN A 112 -5.38 -5.70 4.35
CA ASN A 112 -5.06 -5.23 5.69
C ASN A 112 -3.62 -4.71 5.83
N HIS A 113 -2.75 -4.91 4.83
CA HIS A 113 -1.37 -4.42 4.82
C HIS A 113 -1.17 -3.33 3.78
N ALA A 114 -0.78 -2.15 4.25
CA ALA A 114 -0.48 -1.02 3.40
C ALA A 114 0.88 -0.42 3.71
N THR A 115 1.56 0.04 2.66
CA THR A 115 2.78 0.84 2.78
C THR A 115 2.54 2.19 2.15
N LEU A 116 2.64 3.25 2.94
CA LEU A 116 2.61 4.62 2.47
C LEU A 116 4.03 5.15 2.33
N SER A 117 4.31 5.76 1.19
CA SER A 117 5.48 6.61 1.00
C SER A 117 5.05 8.06 1.04
N LEU A 118 5.70 8.84 1.89
CA LEU A 118 5.38 10.25 2.10
C LEU A 118 6.62 11.08 1.80
N ARG A 119 6.46 12.08 0.92
CA ARG A 119 7.45 13.12 0.66
C ARG A 119 6.83 14.47 1.00
N ILE A 120 7.45 15.18 1.92
CA ILE A 120 6.93 16.45 2.43
C ILE A 120 7.92 17.55 2.09
N VAL A 121 7.43 18.59 1.42
CA VAL A 121 8.17 19.83 1.19
C VAL A 121 7.45 20.90 1.98
N LEU A 122 8.04 21.29 3.10
CA LEU A 122 7.45 22.26 3.99
C LEU A 122 7.94 23.63 3.52
N ASP A 123 7.21 24.20 2.58
CA ASP A 123 7.48 25.52 2.03
C ASP A 123 6.96 26.58 3.03
N ASN A 124 7.87 27.41 3.53
CA ASN A 124 7.54 28.67 4.18
C ASN A 124 8.44 29.72 3.56
N ILE A 125 7.87 30.83 3.11
CA ILE A 125 8.54 31.90 2.36
C ILE A 125 9.78 32.44 3.12
N ASP A 126 9.83 32.29 4.44
CA ASP A 126 10.89 32.78 5.32
C ASP A 126 11.84 31.68 5.89
N ILE A 127 11.66 30.40 5.54
CA ILE A 127 12.45 29.27 6.10
C ILE A 127 12.95 28.38 4.97
N GLN A 128 14.17 27.84 5.12
CA GLN A 128 14.71 26.77 4.28
C GLN A 128 13.68 25.64 4.11
N GLU A 129 13.44 25.21 2.86
CA GLU A 129 12.56 24.07 2.56
C GLU A 129 12.96 22.87 3.44
N LYS A 130 12.04 22.42 4.30
CA LYS A 130 12.24 21.17 5.03
C LYS A 130 11.72 20.01 4.21
N HIS A 131 12.50 18.95 4.22
CA HIS A 131 12.27 17.76 3.44
C HIS A 131 12.12 16.56 4.37
N ILE A 132 10.97 15.89 4.31
CA ILE A 132 10.72 14.66 5.08
C ILE A 132 10.37 13.55 4.11
N GLN A 133 11.06 12.42 4.23
CA GLN A 133 10.72 11.20 3.53
C GLN A 133 10.47 10.08 4.53
N LEU A 134 9.34 9.40 4.41
CA LEU A 134 9.00 8.28 5.29
C LEU A 134 8.29 7.15 4.58
N LEU A 135 8.57 5.93 5.03
CA LEU A 135 7.76 4.75 4.77
C LEU A 135 6.95 4.43 6.02
N ALA A 136 5.67 4.12 5.85
CA ALA A 136 4.76 3.74 6.91
C ALA A 136 4.09 2.41 6.57
N ASN A 137 4.28 1.40 7.42
CA ASN A 137 3.62 0.10 7.30
C ASN A 137 2.45 0.03 8.26
N ILE A 138 1.28 -0.31 7.73
CA ILE A 138 0.00 -0.33 8.43
C ILE A 138 -0.54 -1.75 8.37
N ASP A 139 -0.86 -2.33 9.52
CA ASP A 139 -1.63 -3.56 9.64
C ASP A 139 -3.00 -3.25 10.24
N LEU A 140 -4.03 -3.20 9.40
CA LEU A 140 -5.39 -2.78 9.78
C LEU A 140 -6.06 -3.76 10.75
N ASP A 141 -5.70 -5.05 10.72
CA ASP A 141 -6.28 -6.07 11.60
C ASP A 141 -5.70 -5.97 13.00
N SER A 142 -4.38 -5.98 13.09
CA SER A 142 -3.66 -5.94 14.37
C SER A 142 -3.46 -4.52 14.90
N LYS A 143 -3.83 -3.49 14.13
CA LYS A 143 -3.60 -2.07 14.40
C LYS A 143 -2.13 -1.74 14.64
N LYS A 144 -1.21 -2.54 14.11
CA LYS A 144 0.22 -2.28 14.21
C LYS A 144 0.62 -1.22 13.19
N PHE A 145 1.45 -0.28 13.65
CA PHE A 145 1.94 0.83 12.86
C PHE A 145 3.44 0.96 13.04
N TYR A 146 4.16 0.97 11.93
CA TYR A 146 5.60 1.16 11.92
C TYR A 146 5.93 2.25 10.93
N THR A 147 6.96 3.04 11.23
CA THR A 147 7.47 4.06 10.33
C THR A 147 8.99 4.00 10.26
N LYS A 148 9.52 4.26 9.06
CA LYS A 148 10.94 4.50 8.81
C LYS A 148 11.08 5.87 8.18
N LYS A 149 11.71 6.78 8.90
CA LYS A 149 12.10 8.09 8.40
C LYS A 149 13.47 8.00 7.72
N TYR A 150 13.59 8.62 6.56
CA TYR A 150 14.84 8.80 5.85
C TYR A 150 15.43 10.17 6.17
N LYS A 151 16.76 10.22 6.26
CA LYS A 151 17.48 11.47 6.45
C LYS A 151 17.53 12.22 5.12
N VAL A 152 17.05 13.47 5.11
CA VAL A 152 17.06 14.35 3.93
C VAL A 152 17.53 15.73 4.36
N GLU A 153 18.80 16.07 4.09
CA GLU A 153 19.39 17.38 4.43
C GLU A 153 19.30 18.35 3.25
N GLU A 154 19.38 17.84 2.02
CA GLU A 154 19.24 18.61 0.79
C GLU A 154 18.22 17.99 -0.19
N PRO A 155 17.71 18.74 -1.18
CA PRO A 155 16.78 18.23 -2.18
C PRO A 155 17.29 17.03 -2.99
N LEU A 156 18.58 16.67 -2.92
CA LEU A 156 19.15 15.52 -3.60
C LEU A 156 19.35 14.28 -2.70
N ASP A 157 19.04 14.38 -1.40
CA ASP A 157 19.22 13.28 -0.44
C ASP A 157 18.06 12.27 -0.43
N TRP A 158 17.02 12.49 -1.22
CA TRP A 158 15.88 11.57 -1.28
C TRP A 158 16.37 10.16 -1.58
N THR A 159 16.17 9.28 -0.61
CA THR A 159 16.78 7.95 -0.59
C THR A 159 15.98 6.96 -1.43
N TYR A 160 14.75 7.30 -1.81
CA TYR A 160 13.99 6.49 -2.77
C TYR A 160 13.02 7.39 -3.56
N LYS A 161 12.77 7.08 -4.84
CA LYS A 161 11.84 7.83 -5.69
C LYS A 161 10.66 6.96 -6.08
N VAL A 162 9.44 7.41 -5.81
CA VAL A 162 8.21 6.72 -6.25
C VAL A 162 7.82 7.09 -7.70
N LEU A 163 8.55 8.00 -8.34
CA LEU A 163 8.36 8.28 -9.77
C LEU A 163 8.71 7.05 -10.60
N ASP A 164 7.81 6.66 -11.50
CA ASP A 164 7.98 5.70 -12.58
C ASP A 164 9.20 4.78 -12.42
N ASN A 165 8.98 3.62 -11.79
CA ASN A 165 9.81 2.41 -11.84
C ASN A 165 10.63 1.94 -10.60
N GLN A 166 10.47 2.42 -9.35
CA GLN A 166 11.25 1.85 -8.21
C GLN A 166 10.44 1.14 -7.12
N LEU A 167 11.01 0.01 -6.70
CA LEU A 167 10.43 -1.14 -6.00
C LEU A 167 10.06 -0.83 -4.54
N VAL A 168 8.81 -1.08 -4.19
CA VAL A 168 8.36 -1.44 -2.83
C VAL A 168 7.46 -2.64 -3.02
N GLN A 169 7.97 -3.84 -2.75
CA GLN A 169 7.26 -5.09 -3.01
C GLN A 169 7.17 -5.92 -1.75
N TRP A 170 6.00 -6.48 -1.48
CA TRP A 170 5.76 -7.33 -0.32
C TRP A 170 5.84 -8.80 -0.66
N TYR A 171 6.76 -9.53 -0.03
CA TYR A 171 6.76 -10.98 -0.02
C TYR A 171 6.62 -11.51 1.40
N GLY A 172 5.51 -12.19 1.69
CA GLY A 172 5.19 -12.62 3.05
C GLY A 172 5.19 -11.42 4.01
N ASN A 173 6.05 -11.46 5.03
CA ASN A 173 6.21 -10.38 6.01
C ASN A 173 7.35 -9.40 5.69
N GLY A 174 7.97 -9.49 4.51
CA GLY A 174 9.08 -8.63 4.11
C GLY A 174 8.71 -7.58 3.05
N LEU A 175 9.40 -6.45 3.08
CA LEU A 175 9.28 -5.33 2.16
C LEU A 175 10.60 -5.10 1.42
N LEU A 176 10.63 -5.21 0.09
CA LEU A 176 11.80 -4.94 -0.73
C LEU A 176 11.79 -3.51 -1.24
N VAL A 177 12.79 -2.72 -0.86
CA VAL A 177 12.93 -1.29 -1.20
C VAL A 177 14.24 -1.04 -1.92
N ARG A 178 14.20 -0.34 -3.05
CA ARG A 178 15.41 0.22 -3.66
C ARG A 178 15.76 1.53 -2.99
N GLU A 179 16.99 1.64 -2.51
CA GLU A 179 17.50 2.83 -1.85
C GLU A 179 18.73 3.41 -2.60
N GLY A 180 18.87 4.72 -2.57
CA GLY A 180 19.96 5.51 -3.14
C GLY A 180 19.57 6.98 -3.19
N THR A 181 20.53 7.90 -3.08
CA THR A 181 20.20 9.34 -3.13
C THR A 181 19.61 9.73 -4.49
N GLU A 182 18.90 10.85 -4.58
CA GLU A 182 18.36 11.35 -5.85
C GLU A 182 19.49 11.56 -6.88
N LYS A 183 20.69 11.93 -6.42
CA LYS A 183 21.90 12.00 -7.24
C LYS A 183 22.31 10.63 -7.78
N ASP A 184 22.34 9.59 -6.95
CA ASP A 184 22.73 8.23 -7.34
C ASP A 184 21.66 7.56 -8.22
N LEU A 185 20.39 7.92 -8.05
CA LEU A 185 19.30 7.37 -8.86
C LEU A 185 19.22 8.00 -10.26
N ASN A 186 19.68 9.25 -10.45
CA ASN A 186 19.49 10.00 -11.70
C ASN A 186 20.75 10.31 -12.52
N ARG A 187 21.96 9.96 -12.05
CA ARG A 187 23.22 10.36 -12.71
C ARG A 187 23.35 9.87 -14.17
N GLY A 188 22.47 8.99 -14.65
CA GLY A 188 22.47 8.38 -15.98
C GLY A 188 21.41 8.88 -16.97
N GLY A 189 20.65 9.94 -16.69
CA GLY A 189 19.75 10.54 -17.69
C GLY A 189 18.41 9.83 -17.90
N GLY A 190 17.70 9.50 -16.82
CA GLY A 190 16.26 9.17 -16.88
C GLY A 190 15.90 7.68 -16.99
N ASN A 191 16.80 6.83 -17.50
CA ASN A 191 16.72 5.39 -17.26
C ASN A 191 17.50 5.08 -15.99
N MET A 192 16.80 5.26 -14.87
CA MET A 192 17.21 5.01 -13.48
C MET A 192 18.49 4.17 -13.33
N GLY A 193 19.52 4.74 -12.71
CA GLY A 193 20.89 4.21 -12.63
C GLY A 193 21.01 2.71 -12.38
N LEU A 194 21.09 1.92 -13.44
CA LEU A 194 21.49 0.51 -13.38
C LEU A 194 22.99 0.49 -13.05
N GLY A 195 23.35 -0.05 -11.89
CA GLY A 195 24.75 -0.23 -11.46
C GLY A 195 25.47 1.04 -10.98
N GLN A 196 24.76 2.00 -10.38
CA GLN A 196 25.40 3.22 -9.87
C GLN A 196 25.81 3.09 -8.39
N ARG A 197 27.04 3.54 -8.10
CA ARG A 197 27.61 3.55 -6.74
C ARG A 197 26.65 4.24 -5.76
N GLY A 198 26.41 3.63 -4.62
CA GLY A 198 25.52 4.16 -3.57
C GLY A 198 24.08 3.67 -3.65
N THR A 199 23.70 2.93 -4.70
CA THR A 199 22.37 2.30 -4.79
C THR A 199 22.38 0.88 -4.23
N GLN A 200 21.33 0.54 -3.48
CA GLN A 200 21.19 -0.76 -2.82
C GLN A 200 19.73 -1.25 -2.87
N LEU A 201 19.55 -2.56 -2.81
CA LEU A 201 18.26 -3.22 -2.58
C LEU A 201 18.21 -3.69 -1.12
N VAL A 202 17.26 -3.18 -0.36
CA VAL A 202 17.07 -3.52 1.06
C VAL A 202 15.78 -4.32 1.24
N CYS A 203 15.87 -5.43 1.96
CA CYS A 203 14.71 -6.17 2.44
C CYS A 203 14.49 -5.82 3.91
N TYR A 204 13.34 -5.23 4.19
CA TYR A 204 12.87 -4.92 5.52
C TYR A 204 11.90 -5.98 6.04
N GLU A 205 11.88 -6.20 7.35
CA GLU A 205 10.72 -6.76 8.05
C GLU A 205 9.59 -5.73 8.13
N ARG A 206 8.42 -6.14 8.64
CA ARG A 206 7.26 -5.24 8.82
C ARG A 206 7.56 -3.99 9.65
N ASP A 207 8.43 -4.12 10.64
CA ASP A 207 8.86 -3.05 11.55
C ASP A 207 10.02 -2.22 11.01
N PHE A 208 10.39 -2.42 9.74
CA PHE A 208 11.54 -1.81 9.08
C PHE A 208 12.91 -2.17 9.66
N SER A 209 13.02 -3.23 10.46
CA SER A 209 14.31 -3.86 10.71
C SER A 209 14.87 -4.47 9.43
N ILE A 210 16.17 -4.36 9.21
CA ILE A 210 16.81 -4.86 7.98
C ILE A 210 16.95 -6.38 8.09
N ARG A 211 16.32 -7.10 7.15
CA ARG A 211 16.54 -8.53 6.95
C ARG A 211 17.82 -8.78 6.16
N TYR A 212 18.02 -8.05 5.06
CA TYR A 212 19.28 -8.03 4.31
C TYR A 212 19.37 -6.79 3.42
N THR A 213 20.60 -6.49 2.98
CA THR A 213 20.93 -5.46 2.01
C THR A 213 21.80 -6.05 0.91
N LYS A 214 21.63 -5.58 -0.33
CA LYS A 214 22.49 -5.91 -1.47
C LYS A 214 22.84 -4.66 -2.25
N ASP A 215 24.10 -4.52 -2.59
CA ASP A 215 24.55 -3.45 -3.48
C ASP A 215 24.03 -3.68 -4.91
N ILE A 216 23.78 -2.58 -5.62
CA ILE A 216 23.43 -2.56 -7.04
C ILE A 216 24.59 -1.93 -7.80
N ASP A 217 25.51 -2.76 -8.29
CA ASP A 217 26.74 -2.32 -8.96
C ASP A 217 26.92 -2.91 -10.37
N ALA A 218 26.00 -3.76 -10.82
CA ALA A 218 25.98 -4.26 -12.19
C ALA A 218 25.21 -3.31 -13.10
N SER A 219 25.81 -2.92 -14.23
CA SER A 219 25.20 -2.02 -15.24
C SER A 219 23.96 -2.59 -15.93
N ASP A 220 23.75 -3.88 -15.83
CA ASP A 220 22.61 -4.67 -16.32
C ASP A 220 21.87 -5.38 -15.18
N ALA A 221 21.99 -4.85 -13.94
CA ALA A 221 21.22 -5.33 -12.81
C ALA A 221 19.73 -5.44 -13.17
N TYR A 222 19.08 -6.50 -12.69
CA TYR A 222 17.69 -6.77 -12.97
C TYR A 222 16.92 -7.03 -11.68
N TYR A 223 15.84 -6.28 -11.50
CA TYR A 223 14.94 -6.32 -10.36
C TYR A 223 13.57 -5.81 -10.83
N PRO A 224 12.47 -6.10 -10.11
CA PRO A 224 11.14 -5.69 -10.55
C PRO A 224 11.04 -4.16 -10.62
N SER A 225 10.33 -3.65 -11.63
CA SER A 225 9.98 -2.24 -11.72
C SER A 225 8.49 -2.04 -11.46
N GLY A 226 8.12 -0.92 -10.85
CA GLY A 226 6.73 -0.62 -10.49
C GLY A 226 5.76 -0.54 -11.68
N ASN A 227 6.26 -0.28 -12.89
CA ASN A 227 5.43 -0.18 -14.10
C ASN A 227 5.15 -1.54 -14.74
N LEU A 228 5.84 -2.59 -14.29
CA LEU A 228 5.63 -3.95 -14.78
C LEU A 228 4.65 -4.66 -13.87
N TRP A 229 3.75 -5.45 -14.46
CA TRP A 229 2.86 -6.31 -13.69
C TRP A 229 3.70 -7.44 -13.12
N ASN A 230 4.06 -7.34 -11.85
CA ASN A 230 4.89 -8.32 -11.18
C ASN A 230 4.33 -8.73 -9.82
N ILE A 231 4.57 -9.99 -9.44
CA ILE A 231 4.17 -10.55 -8.14
C ILE A 231 5.41 -11.24 -7.55
N PRO A 232 5.81 -10.93 -6.30
CA PRO A 232 6.96 -11.59 -5.71
C PRO A 232 6.63 -13.04 -5.39
N ILE A 233 7.58 -13.92 -5.67
CA ILE A 233 7.50 -15.35 -5.35
C ILE A 233 8.29 -15.66 -4.10
N ASN A 234 9.40 -14.94 -3.90
CA ASN A 234 10.20 -14.94 -2.69
C ASN A 234 11.05 -13.66 -2.62
N ASN A 235 11.98 -13.58 -1.65
CA ASN A 235 12.87 -12.43 -1.47
C ASN A 235 13.76 -12.14 -2.69
N TYR A 236 14.01 -13.14 -3.55
CA TYR A 236 14.97 -13.08 -4.65
C TYR A 236 14.35 -13.32 -6.02
N GLU A 237 13.06 -13.61 -6.10
CA GLU A 237 12.38 -13.99 -7.34
C GLU A 237 10.96 -13.45 -7.41
N TYR A 238 10.49 -13.22 -8.63
CA TYR A 238 9.17 -12.69 -8.90
C TYR A 238 8.63 -13.22 -10.23
N MET A 239 7.30 -13.24 -10.34
CA MET A 239 6.61 -13.39 -11.61
C MET A 239 6.51 -12.04 -12.30
N LEU A 240 6.77 -12.03 -13.60
CA LEU A 240 6.55 -10.93 -14.52
C LEU A 240 5.42 -11.30 -15.49
N PHE A 241 4.50 -10.39 -15.71
CA PHE A 241 3.43 -10.48 -16.69
C PHE A 241 3.53 -9.24 -17.58
N LEU A 242 3.68 -9.43 -18.89
CA LEU A 242 3.61 -8.33 -19.84
C LEU A 242 2.30 -8.40 -20.59
N ASN A 243 1.73 -7.23 -20.87
CA ASN A 243 0.42 -7.14 -21.51
C ASN A 243 0.36 -7.88 -22.84
N ASP A 244 1.46 -8.00 -23.58
CA ASP A 244 1.54 -8.67 -24.88
C ASP A 244 1.52 -10.22 -24.82
N GLY A 245 1.40 -10.81 -23.63
CA GLY A 245 1.28 -12.26 -23.46
C GLY A 245 2.56 -12.94 -22.98
N TYR A 246 3.59 -12.20 -22.61
CA TYR A 246 4.77 -12.77 -21.94
C TYR A 246 4.50 -12.99 -20.45
N VAL A 247 4.78 -14.20 -19.97
CA VAL A 247 4.78 -14.54 -18.54
C VAL A 247 6.15 -15.13 -18.19
N GLY A 248 6.79 -14.65 -17.14
CA GLY A 248 8.14 -15.10 -16.77
C GLY A 248 8.37 -15.20 -15.27
N ARG A 249 9.21 -16.13 -14.86
CA ARG A 249 9.79 -16.21 -13.53
C ARG A 249 11.19 -15.61 -13.60
N MET A 250 11.38 -14.53 -12.86
CA MET A 250 12.59 -13.73 -12.91
C MET A 250 13.33 -13.80 -11.58
N GLN A 251 14.65 -13.86 -11.63
CA GLN A 251 15.54 -13.74 -10.47
C GLN A 251 16.05 -12.30 -10.37
N ILE A 252 16.11 -11.80 -9.14
CA ILE A 252 16.78 -10.54 -8.80
C ILE A 252 18.29 -10.76 -8.88
N VAL A 253 18.95 -10.00 -9.75
CA VAL A 253 20.40 -9.99 -9.96
C VAL A 253 20.85 -8.55 -9.83
N THR A 254 21.54 -8.19 -8.75
CA THR A 254 21.89 -6.78 -8.48
C THR A 254 23.37 -6.47 -8.68
N SER A 255 24.24 -7.47 -8.57
CA SER A 255 25.68 -7.24 -8.55
C SER A 255 26.48 -8.10 -9.52
N VAL A 256 27.75 -7.74 -9.71
CA VAL A 256 28.71 -8.55 -10.48
C VAL A 256 28.95 -9.92 -9.82
N GLU A 257 29.00 -9.98 -8.49
CA GLU A 257 29.17 -11.23 -7.74
C GLU A 257 28.01 -12.19 -7.96
N ASP A 258 26.77 -11.68 -8.01
CA ASP A 258 25.59 -12.50 -8.31
C ASP A 258 25.77 -13.23 -9.65
N LYS A 259 26.36 -12.57 -10.66
CA LYS A 259 26.65 -13.19 -11.96
C LYS A 259 27.82 -14.16 -11.95
N TRP A 260 28.90 -13.83 -11.23
CA TRP A 260 30.02 -14.76 -11.06
C TRP A 260 29.59 -16.03 -10.33
N ALA A 261 28.60 -15.93 -9.44
CA ALA A 261 27.92 -17.08 -8.84
C ALA A 261 26.97 -17.81 -9.82
N GLY A 262 26.90 -17.41 -11.09
CA GLY A 262 26.13 -18.06 -12.14
C GLY A 262 24.64 -17.73 -12.14
N LYS A 263 24.19 -16.70 -11.40
CA LYS A 263 22.77 -16.31 -11.38
C LYS A 263 22.33 -15.79 -12.74
N LYS A 264 21.09 -16.12 -13.10
CA LYS A 264 20.47 -15.72 -14.38
C LYS A 264 19.16 -15.03 -14.10
N VAL A 265 18.98 -13.91 -14.78
CA VAL A 265 17.78 -13.06 -14.67
C VAL A 265 16.50 -13.84 -15.02
N VAL A 266 16.50 -14.59 -16.12
CA VAL A 266 15.34 -15.39 -16.54
C VAL A 266 15.53 -16.80 -16.01
N ILE A 267 14.68 -17.22 -15.07
CA ILE A 267 14.61 -18.61 -14.60
C ILE A 267 13.71 -19.42 -15.55
N TRP A 268 12.56 -18.85 -15.92
CA TRP A 268 11.58 -19.48 -16.80
C TRP A 268 10.75 -18.42 -17.53
N ARG A 269 10.24 -18.76 -18.73
CA ARG A 269 9.36 -17.88 -19.51
C ARG A 269 8.39 -18.67 -20.39
N ASP A 270 7.25 -18.07 -20.67
CA ASP A 270 6.23 -18.57 -21.57
C ASP A 270 5.69 -17.41 -22.42
N ASN A 271 5.76 -17.58 -23.73
CA ASN A 271 5.11 -16.70 -24.68
C ASN A 271 3.76 -17.33 -25.02
N LEU A 272 2.68 -16.76 -24.47
CA LEU A 272 1.34 -17.31 -24.65
C LEU A 272 0.91 -17.42 -26.12
N LYS A 273 1.48 -16.61 -27.02
CA LYS A 273 1.20 -16.68 -28.47
C LYS A 273 1.80 -17.93 -29.10
N GLU A 274 3.08 -18.17 -28.82
CA GLU A 274 3.83 -19.32 -29.33
C GLU A 274 3.26 -20.62 -28.75
N THR A 275 3.10 -20.70 -27.43
CA THR A 275 2.72 -21.94 -26.76
C THR A 275 1.27 -22.35 -27.02
N ASN A 276 0.42 -21.43 -27.48
CA ASN A 276 -0.98 -21.73 -27.85
C ASN A 276 -1.21 -21.82 -29.37
N ASN A 277 -0.16 -21.77 -30.20
CA ASN A 277 -0.26 -21.77 -31.66
C ASN A 277 -1.22 -20.71 -32.22
N ILE A 278 -1.19 -19.51 -31.63
CA ILE A 278 -2.06 -18.40 -32.06
C ILE A 278 -1.49 -17.78 -33.35
N PRO A 279 -2.32 -17.46 -34.35
CA PRO A 279 -1.87 -16.89 -35.62
C PRO A 279 -0.96 -15.65 -35.46
N ALA A 280 -0.01 -15.49 -36.37
CA ALA A 280 1.02 -14.46 -36.29
C ALA A 280 0.46 -13.02 -36.37
N ASP A 281 -0.67 -12.83 -37.02
CA ASP A 281 -1.41 -11.58 -37.17
C ASP A 281 -2.37 -11.30 -36.00
N TYR A 282 -2.59 -12.26 -35.10
CA TYR A 282 -3.44 -12.10 -33.93
C TYR A 282 -2.66 -11.45 -32.79
N SER A 283 -3.36 -10.78 -31.88
CA SER A 283 -2.78 -10.17 -30.69
C SER A 283 -3.32 -10.78 -29.41
N ILE A 284 -2.50 -10.81 -28.36
CA ILE A 284 -2.88 -11.24 -27.03
C ILE A 284 -2.80 -10.06 -26.08
N LYS A 285 -3.77 -9.98 -25.15
CA LYS A 285 -3.69 -9.08 -24.01
C LYS A 285 -3.92 -9.81 -22.72
N ILE A 286 -2.93 -9.84 -21.82
CA ILE A 286 -3.17 -10.27 -20.43
C ILE A 286 -4.13 -9.27 -19.81
N THR A 287 -5.23 -9.78 -19.25
CA THR A 287 -6.29 -8.97 -18.63
C THR A 287 -6.35 -9.17 -17.12
N ASP A 288 -5.87 -10.31 -16.64
CA ASP A 288 -5.73 -10.55 -15.22
C ASP A 288 -4.60 -11.53 -14.91
N TYR A 289 -4.06 -11.46 -13.70
CA TYR A 289 -3.04 -12.38 -13.22
C TYR A 289 -3.22 -12.64 -11.72
N ASN A 290 -2.60 -13.69 -11.19
CA ASN A 290 -2.64 -14.00 -9.77
C ASN A 290 -1.55 -15.02 -9.38
N VAL A 291 -1.17 -15.03 -8.11
CA VAL A 291 -0.39 -16.09 -7.48
C VAL A 291 -1.09 -16.50 -6.19
N GLN A 292 -1.55 -17.76 -6.12
CA GLN A 292 -2.16 -18.32 -4.92
C GLN A 292 -1.76 -19.79 -4.76
N ASN A 293 -1.49 -20.22 -3.53
CA ASN A 293 -1.19 -21.61 -3.19
C ASN A 293 -0.12 -22.23 -4.11
N ASN A 294 0.99 -21.52 -4.34
CA ASN A 294 2.06 -21.93 -5.26
C ASN A 294 1.63 -22.15 -6.72
N VAL A 295 0.53 -21.54 -7.16
CA VAL A 295 0.05 -21.55 -8.54
C VAL A 295 0.00 -20.12 -9.07
N VAL A 296 0.68 -19.89 -10.18
CA VAL A 296 0.50 -18.69 -11.00
C VAL A 296 -0.68 -18.91 -11.93
N SER A 297 -1.50 -17.89 -12.14
CA SER A 297 -2.49 -17.89 -13.22
C SER A 297 -2.46 -16.58 -13.99
N ALA A 298 -2.68 -16.63 -15.30
CA ALA A 298 -2.90 -15.46 -16.14
C ALA A 298 -4.14 -15.68 -17.01
N SER A 299 -5.06 -14.72 -16.98
CA SER A 299 -6.19 -14.62 -17.90
C SER A 299 -5.85 -13.65 -19.01
N TYR A 300 -6.19 -14.01 -20.24
CA TYR A 300 -5.84 -13.23 -21.42
C TYR A 300 -6.90 -13.34 -22.51
N ASN A 301 -6.97 -12.29 -23.31
CA ASN A 301 -7.85 -12.18 -24.47
C ASN A 301 -7.03 -12.35 -25.74
N ILE A 302 -7.60 -13.02 -26.74
CA ILE A 302 -7.05 -13.17 -28.09
C ILE A 302 -7.90 -12.33 -29.03
N TYR A 303 -7.26 -11.45 -29.79
CA TYR A 303 -7.89 -10.60 -30.79
C TYR A 303 -7.37 -10.96 -32.18
N ASP A 304 -8.24 -10.92 -33.18
CA ASP A 304 -7.87 -11.16 -34.57
C ASP A 304 -7.14 -9.97 -35.21
N GLU A 305 -6.82 -10.11 -36.49
CA GLU A 305 -6.10 -9.12 -37.28
C GLU A 305 -6.85 -7.77 -37.40
N LYS A 306 -8.17 -7.77 -37.17
CA LYS A 306 -9.02 -6.58 -37.17
C LYS A 306 -9.23 -6.00 -35.76
N GLY A 307 -8.59 -6.59 -34.75
CA GLY A 307 -8.75 -6.22 -33.35
C GLY A 307 -10.06 -6.68 -32.72
N GLN A 308 -10.80 -7.60 -33.34
CA GLN A 308 -12.01 -8.17 -32.77
C GLN A 308 -11.65 -9.28 -31.78
N LEU A 309 -12.29 -9.27 -30.61
CA LEU A 309 -12.11 -10.31 -29.60
C LEU A 309 -12.61 -11.65 -30.15
N LYS A 310 -11.71 -12.64 -30.22
CA LYS A 310 -12.04 -14.02 -30.63
C LYS A 310 -12.28 -14.93 -29.44
N GLU A 311 -11.38 -14.87 -28.47
CA GLU A 311 -11.38 -15.84 -27.37
C GLU A 311 -10.85 -15.23 -26.09
N LYS A 312 -11.26 -15.80 -24.96
CA LYS A 312 -10.70 -15.53 -23.62
C LYS A 312 -10.19 -16.85 -23.06
N ARG A 313 -8.97 -16.85 -22.55
CA ARG A 313 -8.33 -18.04 -21.97
C ARG A 313 -7.75 -17.72 -20.60
N THR A 314 -7.51 -18.76 -19.82
CA THR A 314 -6.75 -18.68 -18.58
C THR A 314 -5.76 -19.82 -18.56
N ARG A 315 -4.49 -19.51 -18.26
CA ARG A 315 -3.43 -20.50 -18.08
C ARG A 315 -2.90 -20.47 -16.66
N LYS A 316 -2.38 -21.62 -16.20
CA LYS A 316 -1.83 -21.81 -14.86
C LYS A 316 -0.47 -22.50 -14.90
N TRP A 317 0.40 -22.16 -13.95
CA TRP A 317 1.73 -22.76 -13.79
C TRP A 317 2.03 -22.99 -12.30
N SER A 318 2.69 -24.11 -11.98
CA SER A 318 3.08 -24.42 -10.60
C SER A 318 4.44 -23.80 -10.24
N ILE A 319 4.48 -22.94 -9.24
CA ILE A 319 5.70 -22.28 -8.73
C ILE A 319 6.59 -23.27 -7.98
N GLY A 320 5.97 -24.13 -7.16
CA GLY A 320 6.67 -24.98 -6.18
C GLY A 320 7.64 -25.98 -6.79
N ASN A 321 7.48 -26.31 -8.08
CA ASN A 321 8.29 -27.31 -8.79
C ASN A 321 9.26 -26.69 -9.82
N GLY A 322 9.61 -25.41 -9.69
CA GLY A 322 10.47 -24.75 -10.68
C GLY A 322 9.79 -24.45 -12.03
N MET A 323 8.49 -24.78 -12.15
CA MET A 323 7.56 -24.70 -13.30
C MET A 323 7.92 -25.68 -14.44
N PRO A 324 7.00 -26.54 -14.96
CA PRO A 324 5.56 -26.30 -15.22
C PRO A 324 4.62 -27.35 -14.53
N LEU A 325 3.28 -27.21 -14.47
CA LEU A 325 2.35 -27.63 -15.55
C LEU A 325 0.97 -26.93 -15.56
N GLY A 326 0.45 -26.87 -16.79
CA GLY A 326 -0.92 -26.55 -17.19
C GLY A 326 -1.10 -26.59 -18.72
N SER A 327 -1.20 -27.84 -19.23
CA SER A 327 -1.44 -28.42 -20.59
C SER A 327 -0.71 -27.86 -21.80
#